data_AF-A0A973MA73-F1
#
_entry.id   AF-A0A973MA73-F1
#
_cell.length_a   1.000
_cell.length_b   1.000
_cell.length_c   1.000
_cell.angle_alpha   90.00
_cell.angle_beta   90.00
_cell.angle_gamma   90.00
#
_symmetry.space_group_name_H-M   'P 1'
#
loop_
_entity.id
_entity.type
_entity.pdbx_description
1 polymer ?
#
loop_
_entity_poly.entity_id
_entity_poly.type
_entity_poly.pdbx_seq_one_letter_code
_entity_poly.pdbx_strand_id
1 'polypeptide(L)' 'MSDRPTDDPKQHPTGNAVKDPDRWVTGDEPMTGAQASYLETLSEEAGEEFDPKLSKADASKKIDELQEKTGRGD' A
#
# COMPACT_ATOMS: atom_id res chain seq x y z
N MET A 1 17.87 -40.64 36.55
CA MET A 1 18.09 -41.06 35.14
C MET A 1 16.78 -40.76 34.44
N SER A 2 16.61 -39.59 33.80
CA SER A 2 17.03 -39.32 32.40
C SER A 2 16.45 -40.41 31.48
N ASP A 3 15.66 -40.16 30.45
CA ASP A 3 15.44 -38.97 29.63
C ASP A 3 14.32 -39.34 28.62
N ARG A 4 13.35 -38.43 28.38
CA ARG A 4 12.67 -38.17 27.08
C ARG A 4 11.34 -37.44 27.29
N PRO A 5 11.32 -36.11 27.23
CA PRO A 5 10.15 -35.41 26.74
C PRO A 5 10.06 -35.67 25.23
N THR A 6 8.96 -36.26 24.80
CA THR A 6 8.61 -36.40 23.39
C THR A 6 8.61 -35.01 22.76
N ASP A 7 9.40 -34.87 21.70
CA ASP A 7 9.50 -33.70 20.84
C ASP A 7 8.12 -33.39 20.23
N ASP A 8 7.42 -32.41 20.82
CA ASP A 8 6.23 -31.80 20.24
C ASP A 8 6.66 -30.77 19.19
N PRO A 9 6.37 -30.93 17.89
CA PRO A 9 6.79 -30.01 16.85
C PRO A 9 5.86 -28.79 16.76
N LYS A 10 5.31 -28.32 17.89
CA LYS A 10 4.65 -27.00 17.96
C LYS A 10 5.71 -25.93 18.23
N GLN A 11 6.68 -25.90 17.34
CA GLN A 11 7.70 -24.87 17.32
C GLN A 11 7.04 -23.53 16.99
N HIS A 12 7.05 -22.63 17.97
CA HIS A 12 7.30 -21.20 17.82
C HIS A 12 6.38 -20.41 16.86
N PRO A 13 5.49 -19.54 17.38
CA PRO A 13 4.97 -18.42 16.60
C PRO A 13 6.04 -17.32 16.59
N THR A 14 7.21 -17.57 16.00
CA THR A 14 8.26 -16.55 15.90
C THR A 14 8.25 -15.94 14.52
N GLY A 15 7.60 -14.79 14.45
CA GLY A 15 7.70 -13.89 13.32
C GLY A 15 6.35 -13.36 12.94
N ASN A 16 5.77 -12.50 13.78
CA ASN A 16 5.09 -11.35 13.19
C ASN A 16 6.13 -10.73 12.26
N ALA A 17 6.05 -11.05 10.96
CA ALA A 17 6.75 -10.31 9.95
C ALA A 17 6.21 -8.89 10.10
N VAL A 18 6.94 -8.08 10.88
CA VAL A 18 6.87 -6.62 10.82
C VAL A 18 7.30 -6.34 9.38
N LYS A 19 6.30 -6.38 8.51
CA LYS A 19 6.45 -6.06 7.11
C LYS A 19 6.72 -4.56 7.12
N ASP A 20 7.99 -4.19 7.04
CA ASP A 20 8.37 -2.82 6.73
C ASP A 20 7.55 -2.39 5.52
N PRO A 21 6.62 -1.43 5.66
CA PRO A 21 5.78 -0.99 4.55
C PRO A 21 6.62 -0.46 3.38
N ASP A 22 7.81 0.05 3.67
CA ASP A 22 8.81 0.50 2.69
C ASP A 22 9.45 -0.64 1.88
N ARG A 23 9.32 -1.89 2.33
CA ARG A 23 9.87 -3.08 1.65
C ARG A 23 8.83 -3.82 0.80
N TRP A 24 7.59 -3.33 0.71
CA TRP A 24 6.62 -3.87 -0.23
C TRP A 24 6.91 -3.37 -1.63
N VAL A 25 7.49 -4.27 -2.43
CA VAL A 25 7.77 -4.13 -3.87
C VAL A 25 6.53 -3.71 -4.69
N THR A 26 5.33 -3.80 -4.12
CA THR A 26 4.08 -3.36 -4.76
C THR A 26 3.93 -1.85 -4.88
N GLY A 27 4.80 -1.07 -4.22
CA GLY A 27 4.78 0.40 -4.31
C GLY A 27 5.19 0.90 -5.69
N ASP A 28 6.22 0.28 -6.29
CA ASP A 28 6.78 0.61 -7.61
C ASP A 28 6.00 0.02 -8.79
N GLU A 29 4.95 -0.78 -8.51
CA GLU A 29 4.06 -1.28 -9.56
C GLU A 29 3.34 -0.13 -10.25
N PRO A 30 2.98 -0.25 -11.55
CA PRO A 30 2.11 0.74 -12.18
C PRO A 30 0.79 0.85 -11.40
N MET A 31 0.22 2.04 -11.36
CA MET A 31 -1.08 2.23 -10.72
C MET A 31 -2.15 1.29 -11.30
N THR A 32 -3.07 0.87 -10.45
CA THR A 32 -4.22 0.07 -10.91
C THR A 32 -5.16 0.94 -11.75
N GLY A 33 -5.95 0.34 -12.65
CA GLY A 33 -6.93 1.09 -13.46
C GLY A 33 -7.96 1.86 -12.61
N ALA A 34 -8.31 1.34 -11.43
CA ALA A 34 -9.17 2.04 -10.48
C ALA A 34 -8.52 3.30 -9.90
N GLN A 35 -7.23 3.21 -9.53
CA GLN A 35 -6.47 4.38 -9.08
C GLN A 35 -6.32 5.41 -10.21
N ALA A 36 -6.04 4.98 -11.45
CA ALA A 36 -5.91 5.87 -12.59
C ALA A 36 -7.19 6.67 -12.85
N SER A 37 -8.33 5.98 -12.97
CA SER A 37 -9.61 6.64 -13.23
C SER A 37 -10.01 7.63 -12.12
N TYR A 38 -9.73 7.27 -10.87
CA TYR A 38 -10.04 8.14 -9.75
C TYR A 38 -9.11 9.35 -9.66
N LEU A 39 -7.81 9.12 -9.86
CA LEU A 39 -6.81 10.18 -9.90
C LEU A 39 -7.05 11.16 -11.04
N GLU A 40 -7.45 10.69 -12.22
CA GLU A 40 -7.83 11.52 -13.37
C GLU A 40 -8.99 12.47 -13.01
N THR A 41 -10.06 11.93 -12.43
CA THR A 41 -11.22 12.73 -11.98
C THR A 41 -10.81 13.81 -10.98
N LEU A 42 -10.01 13.44 -9.98
CA LEU A 42 -9.53 14.37 -8.96
C LEU A 42 -8.60 15.43 -9.54
N SER A 43 -7.78 15.07 -10.53
CA SER A 43 -6.87 16.00 -11.21
C SER A 43 -7.67 17.03 -12.01
N GLU A 44 -8.69 16.60 -12.76
CA GLU A 44 -9.60 17.51 -13.49
C GLU A 44 -10.30 18.50 -12.55
N GLU A 45 -10.80 18.03 -11.42
CA GLU A 45 -11.51 18.87 -10.45
C GLU A 45 -10.59 19.83 -9.70
N ALA A 46 -9.37 19.39 -9.39
CA ALA A 46 -8.35 20.23 -8.77
C ALA A 46 -7.67 21.19 -9.77
N GLY A 47 -7.91 21.02 -11.08
CA GLY A 47 -7.21 21.74 -12.15
C GLY A 47 -5.72 21.39 -12.25
N GLU A 48 -5.36 20.16 -11.91
CA GLU A 48 -3.99 19.62 -11.92
C GLU A 48 -3.76 18.69 -13.12
N GLU A 49 -2.51 18.49 -13.51
CA GLU A 49 -2.16 17.58 -14.60
C GLU A 49 -2.19 16.12 -14.11
N PHE A 50 -2.86 15.26 -14.87
CA PHE A 50 -2.88 13.82 -14.61
C PHE A 50 -1.60 13.16 -15.16
N ASP A 51 -0.85 12.48 -14.29
CA ASP A 51 0.32 11.68 -14.70
C ASP A 51 -0.01 10.17 -14.69
N PRO A 52 -0.16 9.52 -15.88
CA PRO A 52 -0.46 8.10 -15.97
C PRO A 52 0.74 7.19 -15.67
N LYS A 53 1.94 7.76 -15.48
CA LYS A 53 3.18 7.00 -15.21
C LYS A 53 3.44 6.83 -13.72
N LEU A 54 2.60 7.39 -12.85
CA LEU A 54 2.77 7.23 -11.42
C LEU A 54 2.67 5.76 -11.02
N SER A 55 3.50 5.40 -10.05
CA SER A 55 3.43 4.11 -9.40
C SER A 55 2.12 4.00 -8.61
N LYS A 56 1.75 2.79 -8.21
CA LYS A 56 0.60 2.51 -7.36
C LYS A 56 0.70 3.27 -6.04
N ALA A 57 1.89 3.32 -5.45
CA ALA A 57 2.10 4.06 -4.21
C ALA A 57 1.98 5.58 -4.43
N ASP A 58 2.56 6.10 -5.51
CA ASP A 58 2.51 7.54 -5.79
C ASP A 58 1.12 7.99 -6.21
N ALA A 59 0.39 7.18 -6.98
CA ALA A 59 -1.01 7.42 -7.32
C ALA A 59 -1.88 7.46 -6.06
N SER A 60 -1.69 6.56 -5.10
CA SER A 60 -2.39 6.61 -3.81
C SER A 60 -2.11 7.92 -3.04
N LYS A 61 -0.84 8.31 -2.91
CA LYS A 61 -0.48 9.57 -2.23
C LYS A 61 -1.08 10.79 -2.93
N LYS A 62 -1.07 10.80 -4.27
CA LYS A 62 -1.61 11.90 -5.07
C LYS A 62 -3.13 11.97 -4.96
N ILE A 63 -3.81 10.82 -4.90
CA ILE A 63 -5.25 10.75 -4.62
C ILE A 63 -5.55 11.40 -3.27
N ASP A 64 -4.83 11.05 -2.21
CA ASP A 64 -5.06 11.61 -0.87
C ASP A 64 -4.88 13.15 -0.87
N GLU A 65 -3.79 13.65 -1.47
CA GLU A 65 -3.52 15.08 -1.63
C GLU A 65 -4.66 15.81 -2.37
N LEU A 66 -5.13 15.24 -3.49
CA LEU A 66 -6.17 15.86 -4.30
C LEU A 66 -7.55 15.74 -3.66
N GLN A 67 -7.83 14.67 -2.90
CA GLN A 67 -9.06 14.56 -2.11
C GLN A 67 -9.14 15.67 -1.06
N GLU A 68 -8.05 15.94 -0.34
CA GLU A 68 -8.00 17.06 0.60
C GLU A 68 -8.19 18.40 -0.10
N LYS A 69 -7.51 18.61 -1.24
CA LYS A 69 -7.60 19.85 -2.03
C LYS A 69 -8.99 20.10 -2.62
N THR A 70 -9.68 19.05 -3.05
CA THR A 70 -11.04 19.13 -3.64
C THR A 70 -12.14 19.13 -2.59
N GLY A 71 -11.82 19.02 -1.30
CA GLY A 71 -12.79 18.99 -0.20
C GLY A 71 -13.58 17.68 -0.12
N ARG A 72 -12.96 16.57 -0.55
CA ARG A 72 -13.50 15.20 -0.51
C ARG A 72 -12.90 14.33 0.60
N GLY A 73 -11.83 14.79 1.24
CA GLY A 73 -11.32 14.16 2.46
C GLY A 73 -12.16 14.56 3.66
N ASP A 74 -12.79 13.58 4.31
CA ASP A 74 -13.57 13.74 5.55
C ASP A 74 -12.68 14.05 6.78
#